data_AF-A0A931A7X6-F1
#
_entry.id   AF-A0A931A7X6-F1
#
_cell.length_a   1.000
_cell.length_b   1.000
_cell.length_c   1.000
_cell.angle_alpha   90.00
_cell.angle_beta   90.00
_cell.angle_gamma   90.00
#
_symmetry.space_group_name_H-M   'P 1'
#
loop_
_entity.id
_entity.type
_entity.pdbx_description
1 polymer ?
#
loop_
_entity_poly.entity_id
_entity_poly.type
_entity_poly.pdbx_seq_one_letter_code
_entity_poly.pdbx_strand_id
1 'polypeptide(L)'
;MPLYVRGPGLPAGRTSRELVNNTDLAATIADAAGVRPGLAVDGRSLLPYARDPEKTSLRPVLHEAGNGALPTVAAETSAKDDPSGAAAARGDLDQDFTVAQGRRPPGQGQVLSVAYEAIRTRRYLYVRYVKGERELYDYSVDPHELRSRHEDPAYAEVVEHLDRHLDQLQGCKGTACGRAVPAPPDPR
;
A
#
# COMPACT_ATOMS: atom_id res chain seq x y z
N MET A 1 2.03 9.11 6.46
CA MET A 1 1.06 9.61 7.45
C MET A 1 1.66 9.53 8.85
N PRO A 2 1.61 10.59 9.68
CA PRO A 2 2.00 10.49 11.08
C PRO A 2 0.93 9.78 11.91
N LEU A 3 1.35 8.92 12.86
CA LEU A 3 0.47 8.27 13.85
C LEU A 3 1.08 8.42 15.24
N TYR A 4 0.28 8.91 16.19
CA TYR A 4 0.64 9.00 17.59
C TYR A 4 -0.40 8.26 18.43
N VAL A 5 0.06 7.49 19.43
CA VAL A 5 -0.81 6.74 20.33
C VAL A 5 -0.43 7.09 21.77
N ARG A 6 -1.43 7.43 22.59
CA ARG A 6 -1.27 7.70 24.02
C ARG A 6 -2.36 6.98 24.79
N GLY A 7 -1.98 6.32 25.88
CA GLY A 7 -2.93 5.61 26.73
C GLY A 7 -2.26 4.97 27.94
N PRO A 8 -3.06 4.38 28.84
CA PRO A 8 -2.54 3.69 30.02
C PRO A 8 -1.59 2.55 29.65
N GLY A 9 -0.47 2.44 30.37
CA GLY A 9 0.53 1.39 30.17
C GLY A 9 1.37 1.51 28.90
N LEU A 10 1.24 2.59 28.13
CA LEU A 10 2.12 2.88 27.00
C LEU A 10 3.32 3.73 27.45
N PRO A 11 4.55 3.39 27.05
CA PRO A 11 5.73 4.17 27.41
C PRO A 11 5.70 5.54 26.73
N ALA A 12 5.96 6.60 27.51
CA ALA A 12 6.02 7.96 27.00
C ALA A 12 7.32 8.22 26.23
N GLY A 13 7.24 9.04 25.16
CA GLY A 13 8.41 9.49 24.41
C GLY A 13 9.14 8.41 23.61
N ARG A 14 8.52 7.24 23.41
CA ARG A 14 9.10 6.15 22.61
C ARG A 14 8.55 6.13 21.19
N THR A 15 9.33 5.53 20.29
CA THR A 15 9.00 5.37 18.87
C THR A 15 9.14 3.91 18.48
N SER A 16 8.11 3.34 17.86
CA SER A 16 8.17 2.00 17.26
C SER A 16 8.57 2.12 15.78
N ARG A 17 9.37 1.15 15.31
CA ARG A 17 9.71 1.00 13.88
C ARG A 17 8.89 -0.10 13.20
N GLU A 18 7.78 -0.50 13.79
CA GLU A 18 6.91 -1.48 13.16
C GLU A 18 6.19 -0.89 11.94
N LEU A 19 6.04 -1.70 10.89
CA LEU A 19 5.22 -1.31 9.75
C LEU A 19 3.74 -1.38 10.13
N VAL A 20 3.05 -0.26 9.96
CA VAL A 20 1.64 -0.06 10.32
C VAL A 20 0.87 0.47 9.12
N ASN A 21 -0.43 0.18 9.08
CA ASN A 21 -1.36 0.70 8.06
C ASN A 21 -2.60 1.30 8.74
N ASN A 22 -3.31 2.18 8.04
CA ASN A 22 -4.57 2.78 8.51
C ASN A 22 -5.62 1.70 8.85
N THR A 23 -5.59 0.55 8.17
CA THR A 23 -6.47 -0.59 8.44
C THR A 23 -6.30 -1.17 9.85
N ASP A 24 -5.16 -0.93 10.51
CA ASP A 24 -4.87 -1.41 11.86
C ASP A 24 -5.62 -0.62 12.96
N LEU A 25 -6.10 0.59 12.66
CA LEU A 25 -6.73 1.47 13.66
C LEU A 25 -8.00 0.87 14.24
N ALA A 26 -8.88 0.31 13.41
CA ALA A 26 -10.14 -0.29 13.86
C ALA A 26 -9.89 -1.46 14.82
N ALA A 27 -8.96 -2.36 14.45
CA ALA A 27 -8.58 -3.49 15.30
C ALA A 27 -7.92 -3.03 16.61
N THR A 28 -7.12 -1.95 16.57
CA THR A 28 -6.47 -1.37 17.76
C THR A 28 -7.49 -0.75 18.71
N ILE A 29 -8.46 0.00 18.21
CA ILE A 29 -9.52 0.62 19.03
C ILE A 29 -10.39 -0.46 19.68
N ALA A 30 -10.77 -1.50 18.93
CA ALA A 30 -11.54 -2.61 19.46
C ALA A 30 -10.80 -3.34 20.60
N ASP A 31 -9.52 -3.65 20.40
CA ASP A 31 -8.66 -4.25 21.43
C ASP A 31 -8.53 -3.34 22.66
N ALA A 32 -8.31 -2.04 22.47
CA ALA A 32 -8.24 -1.07 23.56
C ALA A 32 -9.55 -0.96 24.36
N ALA A 33 -10.70 -1.09 23.69
CA ALA A 33 -12.02 -1.07 24.32
C ALA A 33 -12.44 -2.43 24.90
N GLY A 34 -11.63 -3.49 24.73
CA GLY A 34 -11.97 -4.84 25.19
C GLY A 34 -13.15 -5.47 24.43
N VAL A 35 -13.42 -5.01 23.21
CA VAL A 35 -14.55 -5.51 22.39
C VAL A 35 -14.04 -6.34 21.22
N ARG A 36 -14.88 -7.29 20.77
CA ARG A 36 -14.62 -8.06 19.55
C ARG A 36 -15.35 -7.39 18.37
N PRO A 37 -14.67 -7.11 17.25
CA PRO A 37 -15.34 -6.63 16.05
C PRO A 37 -16.42 -7.62 15.59
N GLY A 38 -17.59 -7.10 15.21
CA GLY A 38 -18.68 -7.92 14.63
C GLY A 38 -18.45 -8.29 13.16
N LEU A 39 -17.44 -7.70 12.52
CA LEU A 39 -17.03 -7.96 11.14
C LEU A 39 -15.58 -8.42 11.13
N ALA A 40 -15.21 -9.19 10.09
CA ALA A 40 -13.81 -9.50 9.83
C ALA A 40 -13.04 -8.20 9.54
N VAL A 41 -11.87 -8.07 10.16
CA VAL A 41 -10.98 -6.91 9.98
C VAL A 41 -9.63 -7.39 9.46
N ASP A 42 -9.12 -6.72 8.42
CA ASP A 42 -7.86 -7.07 7.77
C ASP A 42 -6.64 -6.58 8.55
N GLY A 43 -6.83 -5.48 9.30
CA GLY A 43 -5.81 -4.93 10.19
C GLY A 43 -5.65 -5.75 11.47
N ARG A 44 -4.58 -5.45 12.21
CA ARG A 44 -4.31 -6.04 13.53
C ARG A 44 -4.13 -4.95 14.59
N SER A 45 -4.32 -5.31 15.85
CA SER A 45 -4.05 -4.37 16.95
C SER A 45 -2.57 -3.97 16.98
N LEU A 46 -2.34 -2.66 17.12
CA LEU A 46 -1.03 -2.06 17.30
C LEU A 46 -0.60 -2.02 18.78
N LEU A 47 -1.48 -2.34 19.73
CA LEU A 47 -1.16 -2.27 21.17
C LEU A 47 0.07 -3.09 21.58
N PRO A 48 0.32 -4.30 21.04
CA PRO A 48 1.55 -5.03 21.36
C PRO A 48 2.82 -4.27 20.98
N TYR A 49 2.81 -3.55 19.86
CA TYR A 49 3.95 -2.76 19.37
C TYR A 49 4.02 -1.37 20.01
N ALA A 50 2.89 -0.83 20.47
CA ALA A 50 2.87 0.39 21.25
C ALA A 50 3.39 0.17 22.68
N ARG A 51 3.11 -1.00 23.28
CA ARG A 51 3.60 -1.39 24.62
C ARG A 51 5.08 -1.78 24.60
N ASP A 52 5.52 -2.46 23.55
CA ASP A 52 6.92 -2.81 23.30
C ASP A 52 7.40 -2.21 21.96
N PRO A 53 7.98 -0.99 21.98
CA PRO A 53 8.43 -0.30 20.77
C PRO A 53 9.55 -1.01 20.01
N GLU A 54 10.30 -1.92 20.65
CA GLU A 54 11.37 -2.70 20.02
C GLU A 54 10.81 -3.91 19.25
N LYS A 55 9.57 -4.31 19.54
CA LYS A 55 8.91 -5.40 18.84
C LYS A 55 8.72 -5.02 17.37
N THR A 56 9.10 -5.94 16.50
CA THR A 56 8.86 -5.82 15.06
C THR A 56 8.32 -7.12 14.47
N SER A 57 7.80 -7.07 13.25
CA SER A 57 7.37 -8.23 12.49
C SER A 57 7.82 -8.15 11.03
N LEU A 58 7.61 -9.27 10.31
CA LEU A 58 7.78 -9.37 8.87
C LEU A 58 6.44 -9.20 8.12
N ARG A 59 5.42 -8.61 8.76
CA ARG A 59 4.18 -8.29 8.06
C ARG A 59 4.46 -7.22 6.98
N PRO A 60 4.04 -7.46 5.73
CA PRO A 60 4.07 -6.42 4.69
C PRO A 60 2.85 -5.49 4.81
N VAL A 61 2.91 -4.35 4.12
CA VAL A 61 1.79 -3.44 3.93
C VAL A 61 1.38 -3.46 2.46
N LEU A 62 0.09 -3.69 2.21
CA LEU A 62 -0.53 -3.48 0.91
C LEU A 62 -0.88 -2.00 0.75
N HIS A 63 -0.45 -1.41 -0.36
CA HIS A 63 -0.90 -0.11 -0.83
C HIS A 63 -1.63 -0.30 -2.15
N GLU A 64 -2.80 0.31 -2.31
CA GLU A 64 -3.56 0.23 -3.55
C GLU A 64 -4.31 1.54 -3.82
N ALA A 65 -4.53 1.84 -5.09
CA ALA A 65 -5.41 2.90 -5.55
C ALA A 65 -6.35 2.34 -6.62
N GLY A 66 -7.65 2.70 -6.54
CA GLY A 66 -8.69 2.06 -7.35
C GLY A 66 -8.94 0.61 -6.93
N ASN A 67 -9.14 -0.28 -7.90
CA ASN A 67 -9.30 -1.72 -7.65
C ASN A 67 -7.97 -2.50 -7.68
N GLY A 68 -6.83 -1.81 -7.54
CA GLY A 68 -5.50 -2.37 -7.82
C GLY A 68 -5.16 -2.39 -9.32
N ALA A 69 -4.01 -2.96 -9.66
CA ALA A 69 -3.60 -3.23 -11.05
C ALA A 69 -4.18 -4.55 -11.60
N LEU A 70 -4.86 -5.35 -10.77
CA LEU A 70 -5.65 -6.47 -11.24
C LEU A 70 -6.74 -5.97 -12.21
N PRO A 71 -6.82 -6.52 -13.44
CA PRO A 71 -7.95 -6.28 -14.29
C PRO A 71 -9.14 -6.99 -13.65
N THR A 72 -9.87 -6.30 -12.78
CA THR A 72 -11.23 -6.73 -12.50
C THR A 72 -11.90 -6.80 -13.86
N VAL A 73 -12.43 -7.98 -14.23
CA VAL A 73 -13.52 -8.08 -15.21
C VAL A 73 -14.37 -6.86 -14.96
N ALA A 74 -14.42 -5.95 -15.94
CA ALA A 74 -15.07 -4.66 -15.80
C ALA A 74 -16.36 -4.92 -15.03
N ALA A 75 -16.41 -4.49 -13.76
CA ALA A 75 -17.64 -4.60 -13.01
C ALA A 75 -18.58 -3.77 -13.86
N GLU A 76 -19.49 -4.45 -14.54
CA GLU A 76 -20.46 -3.84 -15.41
C GLU A 76 -21.32 -2.97 -14.51
N THR A 77 -20.90 -1.71 -14.32
CA THR A 77 -21.62 -0.57 -13.71
C THR A 77 -20.62 0.48 -13.20
N SER A 78 -19.78 1.04 -14.08
CA SER A 78 -19.32 2.42 -13.88
C SER A 78 -18.61 3.07 -15.07
N ALA A 79 -18.03 2.28 -15.98
CA ALA A 79 -17.03 2.80 -16.92
C ALA A 79 -17.43 2.75 -18.41
N LYS A 80 -18.71 2.56 -18.77
CA LYS A 80 -19.09 2.45 -20.20
C LYS A 80 -19.32 3.80 -20.91
N ASP A 81 -19.47 4.92 -20.18
CA ASP A 81 -19.75 6.24 -20.76
C ASP A 81 -18.70 7.32 -20.40
N ASP A 82 -17.47 6.94 -20.04
CA ASP A 82 -16.46 7.89 -19.57
C ASP A 82 -15.46 8.32 -20.67
N PRO A 83 -15.45 9.60 -21.10
CA PRO A 83 -14.47 10.16 -22.05
C PRO A 83 -13.01 10.06 -21.58
N SER A 84 -12.77 9.78 -20.31
CA SER A 84 -11.44 9.63 -19.71
C SER A 84 -10.64 8.45 -20.30
N GLY A 85 -11.31 7.37 -20.71
CA GLY A 85 -10.67 6.21 -21.34
C GLY A 85 -10.01 6.55 -22.68
N ALA A 86 -10.54 7.54 -23.40
CA ALA A 86 -10.02 7.95 -24.71
C ALA A 86 -8.77 8.83 -24.64
N ALA A 87 -8.51 9.50 -23.51
CA ALA A 87 -7.35 10.38 -23.34
C ALA A 87 -6.13 9.65 -22.77
N ALA A 88 -6.32 8.65 -21.89
CA ALA A 88 -5.24 7.83 -21.33
C ALA A 88 -4.48 7.01 -22.39
N ALA A 89 -5.11 6.75 -23.54
CA ALA A 89 -4.50 6.12 -24.71
C ALA A 89 -3.47 7.01 -25.44
N ARG A 90 -3.39 8.31 -25.09
CA ARG A 90 -2.51 9.30 -25.74
C ARG A 90 -1.24 9.65 -24.95
N GLY A 91 -0.97 8.98 -23.83
CA GLY A 91 0.38 8.94 -23.24
C GLY A 91 0.80 10.12 -22.35
N ASP A 92 -0.13 10.91 -21.83
CA ASP A 92 0.20 11.95 -20.83
C ASP A 92 0.10 11.35 -19.41
N LEU A 93 1.25 11.27 -18.72
CA LEU A 93 1.43 10.61 -17.42
C LEU A 93 1.89 11.59 -16.31
N ASP A 94 2.00 12.89 -16.59
CA ASP A 94 2.57 13.84 -15.64
C ASP A 94 1.53 14.33 -14.63
N GLN A 95 1.88 14.28 -13.33
CA GLN A 95 1.06 14.77 -12.21
C GLN A 95 1.29 16.25 -11.88
N ASP A 96 1.67 17.07 -12.86
CA ASP A 96 1.95 18.49 -12.63
C ASP A 96 0.65 19.31 -12.51
N PHE A 97 0.17 19.43 -11.26
CA PHE A 97 -0.94 20.30 -10.90
C PHE A 97 -0.54 21.77 -10.98
N THR A 98 -0.87 22.46 -12.08
CA THR A 98 -0.90 23.94 -12.06
C THR A 98 -2.23 24.44 -11.50
N VAL A 99 -2.27 24.74 -10.20
CA VAL A 99 -3.44 25.38 -9.56
C VAL A 99 -3.45 26.87 -9.93
N ALA A 100 -4.17 27.24 -10.99
CA ALA A 100 -4.49 28.63 -11.27
C ALA A 100 -5.82 29.02 -10.59
N GLN A 101 -5.75 30.03 -9.71
CA GLN A 101 -6.88 30.63 -9.01
C GLN A 101 -8.01 31.06 -9.96
N GLY A 102 -9.26 30.67 -9.66
CA GLY A 102 -10.46 31.22 -10.31
C GLY A 102 -11.60 30.20 -10.44
N ARG A 103 -12.79 30.56 -9.94
CA ARG A 103 -14.04 29.77 -10.06
C ARG A 103 -14.29 29.30 -11.52
N ARG A 104 -14.43 27.98 -11.76
CA ARG A 104 -14.80 27.36 -13.05
C ARG A 104 -15.99 26.38 -12.88
N PRO A 105 -16.93 26.28 -13.85
CA PRO A 105 -18.28 25.69 -13.66
C PRO A 105 -18.29 24.14 -13.73
N PRO A 106 -19.39 23.47 -13.31
CA PRO A 106 -19.43 22.02 -13.11
C PRO A 106 -19.58 21.30 -14.45
N GLY A 107 -18.72 20.31 -14.69
CA GLY A 107 -18.74 19.47 -15.89
C GLY A 107 -17.39 19.40 -16.59
N GLN A 108 -16.43 18.72 -15.95
CA GLN A 108 -15.25 18.07 -16.53
C GLN A 108 -14.49 17.43 -15.37
N GLY A 109 -14.71 16.12 -15.23
CA GLY A 109 -14.35 15.30 -14.08
C GLY A 109 -12.85 15.32 -13.78
N GLN A 110 -12.58 15.31 -12.48
CA GLN A 110 -11.27 15.39 -11.87
C GLN A 110 -10.41 14.16 -12.19
N VAL A 111 -9.10 14.38 -12.26
CA VAL A 111 -8.04 13.39 -12.44
C VAL A 111 -8.17 12.26 -11.41
N LEU A 112 -8.35 11.02 -11.87
CA LEU A 112 -8.20 9.81 -11.05
C LEU A 112 -6.82 9.22 -11.32
N SER A 113 -6.05 9.05 -10.25
CA SER A 113 -4.71 8.44 -10.22
C SER A 113 -4.69 7.08 -10.94
N VAL A 114 -3.64 6.79 -11.69
CA VAL A 114 -3.37 5.46 -12.25
C VAL A 114 -3.56 4.38 -11.18
N ALA A 115 -4.48 3.45 -11.41
CA ALA A 115 -4.70 2.35 -10.47
C ALA A 115 -3.42 1.54 -10.32
N TYR A 116 -3.03 1.27 -9.08
CA TYR A 116 -1.83 0.54 -8.74
C TYR A 116 -2.07 -0.35 -7.52
N GLU A 117 -1.19 -1.31 -7.37
CA GLU A 117 -1.05 -2.16 -6.20
C GLU A 117 0.43 -2.30 -5.84
N ALA A 118 0.74 -2.33 -4.55
CA ALA A 118 2.10 -2.40 -4.10
C ALA A 118 2.24 -3.14 -2.78
N ILE A 119 3.34 -3.87 -2.65
CA ILE A 119 3.77 -4.52 -1.42
C ILE A 119 4.96 -3.78 -0.83
N ARG A 120 4.80 -3.29 0.39
CA ARG A 120 5.86 -2.68 1.20
C ARG A 120 6.29 -3.65 2.28
N THR A 121 7.52 -4.13 2.21
CA THR A 121 8.19 -4.88 3.31
C THR A 121 9.01 -3.91 4.15
N ARG A 122 9.94 -4.34 5.02
CA ARG A 122 10.87 -3.42 5.70
C ARG A 122 11.95 -2.88 4.76
N ARG A 123 12.41 -3.70 3.82
CA ARG A 123 13.53 -3.38 2.92
C ARG A 123 13.09 -2.95 1.52
N TYR A 124 11.94 -3.42 1.04
CA TYR A 124 11.53 -3.22 -0.35
C TYR A 124 10.16 -2.57 -0.48
N LEU A 125 9.98 -1.78 -1.53
CA LEU A 125 8.69 -1.42 -2.11
C LEU A 125 8.65 -1.97 -3.54
N TYR A 126 7.65 -2.78 -3.85
CA TYR A 126 7.37 -3.26 -5.21
C TYR A 126 5.97 -2.82 -5.63
N VAL A 127 5.85 -2.24 -6.83
CA VAL A 127 4.62 -1.63 -7.36
C VAL A 127 4.30 -2.25 -8.72
N ARG A 128 3.02 -2.53 -8.96
CA ARG A 128 2.46 -2.85 -10.28
C ARG A 128 1.42 -1.81 -10.64
N TYR A 129 1.47 -1.33 -11.88
CA TYR A 129 0.50 -0.41 -12.45
C TYR A 129 -0.44 -1.14 -13.41
N VAL A 130 -1.66 -0.64 -13.55
CA VAL A 130 -2.68 -1.23 -14.44
C VAL A 130 -2.25 -1.28 -15.92
N LYS A 131 -1.35 -0.39 -16.35
CA LYS A 131 -0.80 -0.34 -17.71
C LYS A 131 0.38 -1.30 -17.93
N GLY A 132 0.79 -2.03 -16.89
CA GLY A 132 1.79 -3.09 -16.95
C GLY A 132 3.19 -2.68 -16.50
N GLU A 133 3.43 -1.38 -16.28
CA GLU A 133 4.67 -0.88 -15.70
C GLU A 133 4.84 -1.40 -14.27
N ARG A 134 6.11 -1.50 -13.86
CA ARG A 134 6.49 -2.02 -12.55
C ARG A 134 7.58 -1.16 -11.95
N GLU A 135 7.65 -1.15 -10.63
CA GLU A 135 8.74 -0.50 -9.92
C GLU A 135 9.22 -1.36 -8.75
N LEU A 136 10.51 -1.30 -8.46
CA LEU A 136 11.12 -1.96 -7.31
C LEU A 136 12.17 -1.04 -6.68
N TYR A 137 11.99 -0.69 -5.41
CA TYR A 137 12.95 0.09 -4.63
C TYR A 137 13.49 -0.73 -3.46
N ASP A 138 14.82 -0.70 -3.28
CA ASP A 138 15.52 -1.31 -2.15
C ASP A 138 16.01 -0.23 -1.19
N TYR A 139 15.29 -0.03 -0.08
CA TYR A 139 15.59 1.01 0.91
C TYR A 139 16.94 0.85 1.61
N SER A 140 17.61 -0.30 1.49
CA SER A 140 18.97 -0.45 2.04
C SER A 140 20.02 0.33 1.26
N VAL A 141 19.78 0.59 -0.02
CA VAL A 141 20.71 1.27 -0.93
C VAL A 141 20.09 2.50 -1.62
N ASP A 142 18.77 2.56 -1.69
CA ASP A 142 17.98 3.66 -2.28
C ASP A 142 16.90 4.13 -1.30
N PRO A 143 17.28 4.79 -0.18
CA PRO A 143 16.32 5.23 0.84
C PRO A 143 15.36 6.33 0.36
N HIS A 144 15.62 6.91 -0.81
CA HIS A 144 14.85 7.99 -1.41
C HIS A 144 14.06 7.56 -2.64
N GLU A 145 14.04 6.26 -2.97
CA GLU A 145 13.24 5.70 -4.06
C GLU A 145 13.53 6.37 -5.42
N LEU A 146 14.79 6.68 -5.69
CA LEU A 146 15.19 7.41 -6.90
C LEU A 146 15.52 6.50 -8.07
N ARG A 147 15.77 5.21 -7.82
CA ARG A 147 16.20 4.27 -8.86
C ARG A 147 15.52 2.91 -8.72
N SER A 148 14.53 2.73 -9.58
CA SER A 148 13.85 1.45 -9.75
C SER A 148 14.81 0.35 -10.23
N ARG A 149 14.66 -0.87 -9.67
CA ARG A 149 15.49 -2.06 -9.91
C ARG A 149 14.74 -3.22 -10.55
N HIS A 150 13.50 -3.01 -10.98
CA HIS A 150 12.64 -4.07 -11.46
C HIS A 150 13.16 -4.77 -12.75
N GLU A 151 13.97 -4.08 -13.56
CA GLU A 151 14.62 -4.64 -14.76
C GLU A 151 16.04 -5.15 -14.49
N ASP A 152 16.58 -4.95 -13.28
CA ASP A 152 17.93 -5.35 -12.93
C ASP A 152 17.97 -6.88 -12.73
N PRO A 153 18.73 -7.66 -13.53
CA PRO A 153 18.75 -9.12 -13.43
C PRO A 153 19.17 -9.63 -12.04
N ALA A 154 19.97 -8.85 -11.30
CA ALA A 154 20.36 -9.17 -9.93
C ALA A 154 19.16 -9.28 -8.98
N TYR A 155 18.08 -8.54 -9.27
CA TYR A 155 16.86 -8.46 -8.46
C TYR A 155 15.74 -9.38 -8.94
N ALA A 156 15.96 -10.21 -9.97
CA ALA A 156 14.90 -11.04 -10.57
C ALA A 156 14.19 -11.94 -9.54
N GLU A 157 14.93 -12.61 -8.64
CA GLU A 157 14.34 -13.44 -7.59
C GLU A 157 13.59 -12.62 -6.52
N VAL A 158 14.04 -11.38 -6.27
CA VAL A 158 13.35 -10.45 -5.36
C VAL A 158 12.01 -10.03 -5.97
N VAL A 159 11.99 -9.67 -7.25
CA VAL A 159 10.77 -9.32 -7.99
C VAL A 159 9.79 -10.48 -7.95
N GLU A 160 10.21 -11.69 -8.33
CA GLU A 160 9.33 -12.87 -8.33
C GLU A 160 8.77 -13.18 -6.94
N HIS A 161 9.61 -13.06 -5.90
CA HIS A 161 9.17 -13.25 -4.51
C HIS A 161 8.12 -12.22 -4.10
N LEU A 162 8.35 -10.93 -4.35
CA LEU A 162 7.43 -9.86 -3.96
C LEU A 162 6.13 -9.91 -4.76
N ASP A 163 6.21 -10.21 -6.05
CA ASP A 163 5.06 -10.38 -6.95
C ASP A 163 4.09 -11.46 -6.46
N ARG A 164 4.63 -12.64 -6.13
CA ARG A 164 3.85 -13.76 -5.58
C ARG A 164 3.16 -13.42 -4.27
N HIS A 165 3.82 -12.65 -3.40
CA HIS A 165 3.24 -12.27 -2.10
C HIS A 165 2.28 -11.08 -2.22
N LEU A 166 2.44 -10.23 -3.22
CA LEU A 166 1.47 -9.19 -3.54
C LEU A 166 0.14 -9.83 -3.97
N ASP A 167 0.15 -10.84 -4.84
CA ASP A 167 -1.06 -11.59 -5.20
C ASP A 167 -1.79 -12.18 -3.98
N GLN A 168 -1.03 -12.74 -3.03
CA GLN A 168 -1.59 -13.29 -1.79
C GLN A 168 -2.23 -12.21 -0.91
N LEU A 169 -1.64 -11.02 -0.84
CA LEU A 169 -2.19 -9.89 -0.10
C LEU A 169 -3.45 -9.34 -0.76
N GLN A 170 -3.51 -9.27 -2.09
CA GLN A 170 -4.72 -8.79 -2.77
C GLN A 170 -5.91 -9.74 -2.60
N GLY A 171 -5.64 -11.04 -2.50
CA GLY A 171 -6.67 -12.06 -2.26
C GLY A 171 -7.04 -12.27 -0.79
N CYS A 172 -6.37 -11.60 0.15
CA CYS A 172 -6.55 -11.88 1.58
C CYS A 172 -7.86 -11.30 2.12
N LYS A 173 -8.37 -11.91 3.20
CA LYS A 173 -9.49 -11.38 3.99
C LYS A 173 -9.27 -11.67 5.47
N GLY A 174 -9.63 -10.72 6.33
CA GLY A 174 -9.51 -10.82 7.77
C GLY A 174 -8.07 -11.04 8.22
N THR A 175 -7.88 -11.92 9.22
CA THR A 175 -6.57 -12.18 9.84
C THR A 175 -5.52 -12.75 8.87
N ALA A 176 -5.93 -13.28 7.71
CA ALA A 176 -5.00 -13.71 6.67
C ALA A 176 -4.17 -12.56 6.10
N CYS A 177 -4.70 -11.33 6.10
CA CYS A 177 -4.00 -10.12 5.65
C CYS A 177 -2.86 -9.66 6.57
N GLY A 178 -2.81 -10.19 7.79
CA GLY A 178 -1.76 -9.88 8.77
C GLY A 178 -0.58 -10.86 8.76
N ARG A 179 -0.56 -11.84 7.85
CA ARG A 179 0.48 -12.89 7.82
C ARG A 179 1.85 -12.30 7.47
N ALA A 180 2.87 -12.82 8.15
CA ALA A 180 4.26 -12.49 7.86
C ALA A 180 4.64 -13.04 6.48
N VAL A 181 5.40 -12.23 5.72
CA VAL A 181 6.02 -12.65 4.47
C VAL A 181 7.50 -12.92 4.75
N PRO A 182 8.05 -14.10 4.36
CA PRO A 182 9.48 -14.36 4.50
C PRO A 182 10.31 -13.28 3.81
N ALA A 183 11.50 -13.00 4.35
CA ALA A 183 12.42 -12.07 3.72
C ALA A 183 12.74 -12.57 2.28
N PRO A 184 12.69 -11.69 1.27
CA PRO A 184 13.17 -12.03 -0.07
C PRO A 184 14.65 -12.43 -0.03
N PRO A 185 15.15 -13.19 -1.02
CA PRO A 185 16.58 -13.44 -1.17
C PRO A 185 17.36 -12.13 -1.35
N ASP A 186 18.68 -12.18 -1.12
CA ASP A 186 19.55 -11.07 -1.48
C ASP A 186 19.74 -11.01 -3.01
N PRO A 187 19.86 -9.81 -3.60
CA PRO A 187 20.20 -9.65 -5.02
C PRO A 187 21.55 -10.33 -5.35
N ARG A 188 21.66 -10.98 -6.52
CA ARG A 188 22.83 -11.77 -6.93
C ARG A 188 23.76 -11.03 -7.88
#